data_AF-A0A1X0NR84-F1
#
_entry.id   AF-A0A1X0NR84-F1
#
_cell.length_a   1.000
_cell.length_b   1.000
_cell.length_c   1.000
_cell.angle_alpha   90.00
_cell.angle_beta   90.00
_cell.angle_gamma   90.00
#
_symmetry.space_group_name_H-M   'P 1'
#
loop_
_entity.id
_entity.type
_entity.pdbx_description
1 polymer ?
#
loop_
_entity_poly.entity_id
_entity_poly.type
_entity_poly.pdbx_seq_one_letter_code
_entity_poly.pdbx_strand_id
1 'polypeptide(L)'
;MEEGAVARRLLDLRELRVAAVAQLDLLDARAAAAERRLEAAAAEIIAALRAREAELHAALRDDCEGRRAQLRRVIAEIDDCTQRLCQRNSRNHDNDNEYEQEEDYYNNDDNDINMKSREAWLRESAFFDVPRPVCYTVTSRPIMAERHLTLLQEPAPSFIPSALTVPITDNSVYLPLHSETTTTIIKTTKADKIVGSCMVLQDGMLHYIATSGGTKPFWNPIESDAIRVHCNAPIVLGRLSSLCTAVDASRTSTTVLQQQCFRTASFEKARIEFDFGDRRWVDCTAYALRHGHASEHAALRSWRLLGSRDKSHWVVLDEQRRNNTLGASPFNVGTFNIDRECVFDQARVIWHCGTADTAFCAFRYLALELTGPDAVGEHHIELSGMEFYGALVNTVMDYKSG
;
A
#
# COMPACT_ATOMS: atom_id res chain seq x y z
N MET A 1 2.20 17.61 80.82
CA MET A 1 1.31 17.81 79.65
C MET A 1 1.91 17.26 78.36
N GLU A 2 3.23 17.31 78.14
CA GLU A 2 3.86 16.81 76.91
C GLU A 2 3.79 15.29 76.72
N GLU A 3 3.90 14.49 77.78
CA GLU A 3 3.82 13.02 77.69
C GLU A 3 2.48 12.52 77.11
N GLY A 4 1.37 13.21 77.41
CA GLY A 4 0.05 12.86 76.88
C GLY A 4 -0.10 13.13 75.38
N ALA A 5 0.59 14.16 74.86
CA ALA A 5 0.57 14.49 73.44
C ALA A 5 1.39 13.48 72.62
N VAL A 6 2.54 13.02 73.15
CA VAL A 6 3.38 12.00 72.51
C VAL A 6 2.65 10.66 72.46
N ALA A 7 2.00 10.24 73.54
CA ALA A 7 1.23 9.00 73.59
C ALA A 7 0.09 8.97 72.56
N ARG A 8 -0.64 10.09 72.41
CA ARG A 8 -1.72 10.21 71.41
C ARG A 8 -1.18 10.12 69.98
N ARG A 9 -0.09 10.83 69.67
CA ARG A 9 0.54 10.78 68.35
C ARG A 9 1.06 9.39 67.99
N LEU A 10 1.57 8.62 68.96
CA LEU A 10 1.96 7.23 68.76
C LEU A 10 0.78 6.31 68.45
N LEU A 11 -0.39 6.56 69.07
CA LEU A 11 -1.61 5.83 68.76
C LEU A 11 -2.09 6.13 67.33
N ASP A 12 -2.16 7.41 66.96
CA ASP A 12 -2.56 7.85 65.62
C ASP A 12 -1.64 7.24 64.53
N LEU A 13 -0.33 7.19 64.77
CA LEU A 13 0.64 6.57 63.86
C LEU A 13 0.45 5.05 63.74
N ARG A 14 0.05 4.36 64.81
CA ARG A 14 -0.25 2.93 64.78
C ARG A 14 -1.52 2.66 63.98
N GLU A 15 -2.56 3.46 64.17
CA GLU A 15 -3.80 3.38 63.39
C GLU A 15 -3.54 3.65 61.92
N LEU A 16 -2.76 4.69 61.60
CA LEU A 16 -2.36 5.00 60.23
C LEU A 16 -1.57 3.86 59.60
N ARG A 17 -0.64 3.24 60.34
CA ARG A 17 0.10 2.07 59.86
C ARG A 17 -0.82 0.89 59.54
N VAL A 18 -1.79 0.60 60.41
CA VAL A 18 -2.77 -0.47 60.19
C VAL A 18 -3.62 -0.18 58.95
N ALA A 19 -4.09 1.06 58.78
CA ALA A 19 -4.84 1.48 57.61
C ALA A 19 -4.01 1.38 56.31
N ALA A 20 -2.73 1.77 56.35
CA ALA A 20 -1.83 1.67 55.20
C ALA A 20 -1.57 0.21 54.79
N VAL A 21 -1.36 -0.69 55.75
CA VAL A 21 -1.22 -2.13 55.48
C VAL A 21 -2.49 -2.70 54.86
N ALA A 22 -3.66 -2.38 55.40
CA ALA A 22 -4.93 -2.85 54.83
C ALA A 22 -5.18 -2.34 53.39
N GLN A 23 -4.71 -1.13 53.06
CA GLN A 23 -4.77 -0.61 51.69
C GLN A 23 -3.79 -1.34 50.75
N LEU A 24 -2.59 -1.69 51.22
CA LEU A 24 -1.65 -2.49 50.44
C LEU A 24 -2.24 -3.87 50.14
N ASP A 25 -2.79 -4.56 51.15
CA ASP A 25 -3.43 -5.87 50.97
C ASP A 25 -4.58 -5.82 49.94
N LEU A 26 -5.36 -4.73 49.95
CA LEU A 26 -6.43 -4.50 48.98
C LEU A 26 -5.88 -4.29 47.55
N LEU A 27 -4.79 -3.54 47.41
CA LEU A 27 -4.15 -3.31 46.11
C LEU A 27 -3.56 -4.61 45.55
N ASP A 28 -2.91 -5.42 46.39
CA ASP A 28 -2.36 -6.72 46.00
C ASP A 28 -3.47 -7.68 45.55
N ALA A 29 -4.59 -7.72 46.29
CA ALA A 29 -5.75 -8.52 45.89
C ALA A 29 -6.35 -8.06 44.55
N ARG A 30 -6.37 -6.76 44.28
CA ARG A 30 -6.82 -6.19 42.99
C ARG A 30 -5.86 -6.51 41.86
N ALA A 31 -4.56 -6.40 42.08
CA ALA A 31 -3.53 -6.76 41.10
C ALA A 31 -3.65 -8.24 40.70
N ALA A 32 -3.72 -9.15 41.68
CA ALA A 32 -3.89 -10.58 41.44
C ALA A 32 -5.22 -10.93 40.76
N ALA A 33 -6.28 -10.14 40.97
CA ALA A 33 -7.54 -10.31 40.25
C ALA A 33 -7.47 -9.80 38.80
N ALA A 34 -6.72 -8.73 38.54
CA ALA A 34 -6.51 -8.21 37.19
C ALA A 34 -5.64 -9.17 36.36
N GLU A 35 -4.57 -9.72 36.95
CA GLU A 35 -3.70 -10.71 36.32
C GLU A 35 -4.49 -11.94 35.86
N ARG A 36 -5.31 -12.53 36.75
CA ARG A 36 -6.19 -13.66 36.39
C ARG A 36 -7.18 -13.35 35.25
N ARG A 37 -7.69 -12.12 35.17
CA ARG A 37 -8.57 -11.71 34.06
C ARG A 37 -7.81 -11.61 32.74
N LEU A 38 -6.59 -11.07 32.78
CA LEU A 38 -5.74 -10.98 31.61
C LEU A 38 -5.32 -12.37 31.10
N GLU A 39 -4.96 -13.28 32.00
CA GLU A 39 -4.65 -14.67 31.65
C GLU A 39 -5.84 -15.39 31.01
N ALA A 40 -7.05 -15.23 31.59
CA ALA A 40 -8.26 -15.82 31.04
C ALA A 40 -8.58 -15.26 29.64
N ALA A 41 -8.49 -13.94 29.44
CA ALA A 41 -8.71 -13.32 28.14
C ALA A 41 -7.66 -13.76 27.10
N ALA A 42 -6.39 -13.88 27.50
CA ALA A 42 -5.34 -14.38 26.62
C ALA A 42 -5.59 -15.83 26.18
N ALA A 43 -6.03 -16.69 27.11
CA ALA A 43 -6.38 -18.08 26.80
C ALA A 43 -7.55 -18.18 25.80
N GLU A 44 -8.56 -17.32 25.93
CA GLU A 44 -9.70 -17.25 25.01
C GLU A 44 -9.26 -16.85 23.59
N ILE A 45 -8.41 -15.82 23.46
CA ILE A 45 -7.87 -15.39 22.17
C ILE A 45 -7.03 -16.49 21.51
N ILE A 46 -6.16 -17.17 22.28
CA ILE A 46 -5.36 -18.28 21.77
C ILE A 46 -6.25 -19.42 21.26
N ALA A 47 -7.32 -19.75 21.97
CA ALA A 47 -8.28 -20.76 21.54
C ALA A 47 -9.00 -20.36 20.24
N ALA A 48 -9.43 -19.11 20.12
CA ALA A 48 -10.07 -18.60 18.91
C ALA A 48 -9.13 -18.62 17.69
N LEU A 49 -7.85 -18.26 17.87
CA LEU A 49 -6.85 -18.31 16.80
C LEU A 49 -6.61 -19.74 16.30
N ARG A 50 -6.49 -20.70 17.21
CA ARG A 50 -6.34 -22.13 16.85
C ARG A 50 -7.56 -22.68 16.11
N ALA A 51 -8.76 -22.29 16.52
CA ALA A 51 -9.98 -22.68 15.82
C ALA A 51 -10.01 -22.14 14.38
N ARG A 52 -9.62 -20.87 14.20
CA ARG A 52 -9.56 -20.23 12.88
C ARG A 52 -8.48 -20.85 11.98
N GLU A 53 -7.32 -21.19 12.55
CA GLU A 53 -6.25 -21.90 11.85
C GLU A 53 -6.74 -23.27 11.33
N ALA A 54 -7.45 -24.04 12.16
CA ALA A 54 -8.00 -25.33 11.76
C ALA A 54 -9.04 -25.20 10.63
N GLU A 55 -9.90 -24.18 10.69
CA GLU A 55 -10.89 -23.88 9.64
C GLU A 55 -10.21 -23.54 8.30
N LEU A 56 -9.16 -22.69 8.33
CA LEU A 56 -8.40 -22.33 7.14
C LEU A 56 -7.67 -23.54 6.54
N HIS A 57 -7.09 -24.41 7.38
CA HIS A 57 -6.47 -25.66 6.91
C HIS A 57 -7.47 -26.60 6.25
N ALA A 58 -8.70 -26.69 6.77
CA ALA A 58 -9.77 -27.48 6.16
C ALA A 58 -10.18 -26.90 4.80
N ALA A 59 -10.43 -25.59 4.73
CA ALA A 59 -10.80 -24.92 3.48
C ALA A 59 -9.73 -25.06 2.38
N LEU A 60 -8.44 -24.92 2.74
CA LEU A 60 -7.33 -25.12 1.80
C LEU A 60 -7.24 -26.56 1.29
N ARG A 61 -7.51 -27.55 2.15
CA ARG A 61 -7.55 -28.96 1.75
C ARG A 61 -8.65 -29.20 0.71
N ASP A 62 -9.83 -28.68 0.97
CA ASP A 62 -10.99 -28.85 0.09
C ASP A 62 -10.77 -28.17 -1.27
N ASP A 63 -10.20 -26.96 -1.32
CA ASP A 63 -9.86 -26.27 -2.58
C ASP A 63 -8.78 -27.05 -3.38
N CYS A 64 -7.75 -27.54 -2.69
CA CYS A 64 -6.72 -28.37 -3.33
C CYS A 64 -7.32 -29.66 -3.92
N GLU A 65 -8.25 -30.30 -3.21
CA GLU A 65 -8.95 -31.49 -3.70
C GLU A 65 -9.84 -31.17 -4.91
N GLY A 66 -10.55 -30.03 -4.89
CA GLY A 66 -11.34 -29.51 -6.00
C GLY A 66 -10.50 -29.27 -7.26
N ARG A 67 -9.36 -28.58 -7.12
CA ARG A 67 -8.43 -28.32 -8.23
C ARG A 67 -7.81 -29.60 -8.78
N ARG A 68 -7.43 -30.54 -7.92
CA ARG A 68 -6.95 -31.86 -8.35
C ARG A 68 -8.02 -32.60 -9.17
N ALA A 69 -9.29 -32.53 -8.77
CA ALA A 69 -10.37 -33.14 -9.53
C ALA A 69 -10.60 -32.44 -10.88
N GLN A 70 -10.43 -31.12 -10.98
CA GLN A 70 -10.50 -30.40 -12.24
C GLN A 70 -9.35 -30.77 -13.19
N LEU A 71 -8.11 -30.78 -12.70
CA LEU A 71 -6.95 -31.15 -13.51
C LEU A 71 -7.05 -32.58 -14.05
N ARG A 72 -7.56 -33.53 -13.24
CA ARG A 72 -7.81 -34.90 -13.69
C ARG A 72 -8.82 -34.96 -14.85
N ARG A 73 -9.85 -34.11 -14.85
CA ARG A 73 -10.81 -34.02 -15.96
C ARG A 73 -10.15 -33.50 -17.24
N VAL A 74 -9.38 -32.42 -17.14
CA VAL A 74 -8.66 -31.85 -18.29
C VAL A 74 -7.68 -32.87 -18.89
N ILE A 75 -6.94 -33.61 -18.06
CA ILE A 75 -6.05 -34.68 -18.53
C ILE A 75 -6.84 -35.74 -19.30
N ALA A 76 -7.98 -36.20 -18.76
CA ALA A 76 -8.81 -37.19 -19.43
C ALA A 76 -9.35 -36.69 -20.80
N GLU A 77 -9.69 -35.40 -20.92
CA GLU A 77 -10.11 -34.79 -22.18
C GLU A 77 -8.97 -34.70 -23.21
N ILE A 78 -7.76 -34.37 -22.76
CA ILE A 78 -6.56 -34.35 -23.62
C ILE A 78 -6.25 -35.76 -24.13
N ASP A 79 -6.31 -36.77 -23.26
CA ASP A 79 -6.03 -38.16 -23.61
C ASP A 79 -7.04 -38.67 -24.65
N ASP A 80 -8.33 -38.38 -24.45
CA ASP A 80 -9.39 -38.73 -25.40
C ASP A 80 -9.21 -38.02 -26.75
N CYS A 81 -8.89 -36.71 -26.74
CA CYS A 81 -8.62 -35.97 -27.97
C CYS A 81 -7.41 -36.54 -28.73
N THR A 82 -6.34 -36.86 -28.00
CA THR A 82 -5.13 -37.49 -28.56
C THR A 82 -5.46 -38.83 -29.19
N GLN A 83 -6.26 -39.67 -28.52
CA GLN A 83 -6.67 -40.96 -29.05
C GLN A 83 -7.49 -40.83 -30.35
N ARG A 84 -8.42 -39.86 -30.42
CA ARG A 84 -9.19 -39.57 -31.65
C ARG A 84 -8.28 -39.13 -32.80
N LEU A 85 -7.29 -38.28 -32.53
CA LEU A 85 -6.32 -37.83 -33.55
C LEU A 85 -5.46 -38.98 -34.08
N CYS A 86 -4.95 -39.84 -33.19
CA CYS A 86 -4.21 -41.04 -33.59
C CYS A 86 -5.04 -41.96 -34.50
N GLN A 87 -6.30 -42.23 -34.15
CA GLN A 87 -7.20 -43.04 -34.98
C GLN A 87 -7.44 -42.45 -36.37
N ARG A 88 -7.54 -41.12 -36.45
CA ARG A 88 -7.76 -40.41 -37.72
C ARG A 88 -6.50 -40.45 -38.60
N ASN A 89 -5.32 -40.31 -37.99
CA ASN A 89 -4.06 -40.37 -38.72
C ASN A 89 -3.79 -41.77 -39.31
N SER A 90 -4.07 -42.84 -38.55
CA SER A 90 -3.96 -44.21 -39.07
C SER A 90 -4.89 -44.48 -40.25
N ARG A 91 -6.10 -43.92 -40.27
CA ARG A 91 -7.04 -44.07 -41.41
C ARG A 91 -6.59 -43.34 -42.67
N ASN A 92 -5.87 -42.23 -42.53
CA ASN A 92 -5.34 -41.49 -43.70
C ASN A 92 -4.13 -42.22 -44.29
N HIS A 93 -3.28 -42.80 -43.46
CA HIS A 93 -2.08 -43.51 -43.93
C HIS A 93 -2.38 -44.81 -44.70
N ASP A 94 -3.55 -45.43 -44.46
CA ASP A 94 -4.00 -46.58 -45.25
C ASP A 94 -4.58 -46.20 -46.63
N ASN A 95 -4.92 -44.92 -46.87
CA ASN A 95 -5.48 -44.43 -48.14
C ASN A 95 -4.43 -43.82 -49.09
N ASP A 96 -3.28 -43.37 -48.59
CA ASP A 96 -2.24 -42.69 -49.41
C ASP A 96 -1.24 -43.68 -50.06
N ASN A 97 -1.38 -44.99 -49.83
CA ASN A 97 -0.49 -46.02 -50.39
C ASN A 97 -0.79 -46.40 -51.87
N GLU A 98 -1.63 -45.65 -52.59
CA GLU A 98 -1.95 -45.94 -54.00
C GLU A 98 -1.56 -44.82 -54.99
N TYR A 99 -1.02 -43.67 -54.54
CA TYR A 99 -0.72 -42.53 -55.43
C TYR A 99 0.61 -41.78 -55.19
N GLU A 100 1.56 -42.33 -54.42
CA GLU A 100 2.92 -41.75 -54.36
C GLU A 100 3.86 -42.43 -55.38
N GLN A 101 3.59 -42.25 -56.67
CA GLN A 101 4.56 -42.58 -57.72
C GLN A 101 4.50 -41.68 -58.95
N GLU A 102 4.10 -40.41 -58.82
CA GLU A 102 4.24 -39.43 -59.91
C GLU A 102 3.95 -38.03 -59.36
N GLU A 103 4.95 -37.30 -58.84
CA GLU A 103 4.94 -35.82 -58.83
C GLU A 103 6.28 -35.24 -58.30
N ASP A 104 7.38 -35.59 -58.96
CA ASP A 104 8.60 -34.78 -58.99
C ASP A 104 8.58 -33.94 -60.27
N TYR A 105 7.81 -32.85 -60.32
CA TYR A 105 8.08 -31.64 -61.12
C TYR A 105 6.84 -30.72 -61.13
N TYR A 106 7.01 -29.48 -60.68
CA TYR A 106 6.02 -28.38 -60.65
C TYR A 106 4.94 -28.48 -59.58
N ASN A 107 5.23 -28.03 -58.35
CA ASN A 107 4.25 -27.29 -57.57
C ASN A 107 4.91 -26.46 -56.44
N ASN A 108 5.56 -25.36 -56.85
CA ASN A 108 6.00 -24.31 -55.92
C ASN A 108 4.92 -23.24 -55.66
N ASP A 109 3.79 -23.25 -56.39
CA ASP A 109 2.71 -22.26 -56.22
C ASP A 109 1.54 -22.76 -55.33
N ASP A 110 1.27 -24.07 -55.25
CA ASP A 110 0.17 -24.62 -54.42
C ASP A 110 0.48 -24.66 -52.92
N ASN A 111 1.76 -24.67 -52.55
CA ASN A 111 2.17 -24.57 -51.14
C ASN A 111 1.83 -23.21 -50.52
N ASP A 112 1.79 -22.13 -51.32
CA ASP A 112 1.52 -20.78 -50.82
C ASP A 112 0.01 -20.56 -50.55
N ILE A 113 -0.87 -21.26 -51.28
CA ILE A 113 -2.32 -21.23 -51.09
C ILE A 113 -2.73 -22.06 -49.85
N ASN A 114 -2.07 -23.20 -49.64
CA ASN A 114 -2.31 -24.07 -48.48
C ASN A 114 -1.77 -23.45 -47.17
N MET A 115 -0.65 -22.73 -47.24
CA MET A 115 -0.07 -22.01 -46.10
C MET A 115 -0.91 -20.78 -45.71
N LYS A 116 -1.43 -20.00 -46.67
CA LYS A 116 -2.36 -18.89 -46.40
C LYS A 116 -3.69 -19.34 -45.81
N SER A 117 -4.20 -20.49 -46.26
CA SER A 117 -5.43 -21.07 -45.71
C SER A 117 -5.24 -21.62 -44.29
N ARG A 118 -4.09 -22.23 -43.98
CA ARG A 118 -3.73 -22.64 -42.61
C ARG A 118 -3.51 -21.45 -41.67
N GLU A 119 -2.90 -20.36 -42.15
CA GLU A 119 -2.75 -19.12 -41.37
C GLU A 119 -4.09 -18.44 -41.07
N ALA A 120 -5.04 -18.47 -42.01
CA ALA A 120 -6.39 -17.94 -41.79
C ALA A 120 -7.15 -18.76 -40.72
N TRP A 121 -7.04 -20.09 -40.75
CA TRP A 121 -7.64 -20.97 -39.74
C TRP A 121 -6.98 -20.85 -38.35
N LEU A 122 -5.68 -20.57 -38.29
CA LEU A 122 -4.97 -20.32 -37.04
C LEU A 122 -5.30 -18.95 -36.43
N ARG A 123 -5.68 -17.95 -37.24
CA ARG A 123 -6.15 -16.63 -36.76
C ARG A 123 -7.59 -16.64 -36.24
N GLU A 124 -8.44 -17.55 -36.72
CA GLU A 124 -9.82 -17.71 -36.23
C GLU A 124 -9.92 -18.65 -35.01
N SER A 125 -8.86 -19.38 -34.68
CA SER A 125 -8.77 -20.20 -33.48
C SER A 125 -8.46 -19.34 -32.25
N ALA A 126 -9.40 -19.29 -31.30
CA ALA A 126 -9.25 -18.61 -30.00
C ALA A 126 -8.13 -19.18 -29.10
N PHE A 127 -7.32 -20.12 -29.61
CA PHE A 127 -6.25 -20.80 -28.88
C PHE A 127 -4.87 -20.12 -29.03
N PHE A 128 -4.69 -19.20 -29.99
CA PHE A 128 -3.37 -18.61 -30.32
C PHE A 128 -3.31 -17.07 -30.29
N ASP A 129 -4.12 -16.40 -29.47
CA ASP A 129 -3.88 -14.98 -29.14
C ASP A 129 -2.63 -14.85 -28.25
N VAL A 130 -1.46 -15.00 -28.87
CA VAL A 130 -0.15 -14.69 -28.30
C VAL A 130 0.19 -13.26 -28.76
N PRO A 131 0.34 -12.29 -27.83
CA PRO A 131 0.77 -10.94 -28.19
C PRO A 131 2.12 -10.99 -28.92
N ARG A 132 2.21 -10.28 -30.05
CA ARG A 132 3.38 -10.26 -30.93
C ARG A 132 4.70 -10.01 -30.18
N PRO A 133 5.80 -10.69 -30.56
CA PRO A 133 7.11 -10.49 -29.97
C PRO A 133 7.75 -9.21 -30.55
N VAL A 134 8.11 -8.27 -29.68
CA VAL A 134 9.06 -7.22 -30.05
C VAL A 134 10.46 -7.82 -29.93
N CYS A 135 11.12 -7.91 -31.07
CA CYS A 135 12.47 -8.41 -31.28
C CYS A 135 13.48 -7.57 -30.50
N TYR A 136 14.40 -8.21 -29.78
CA TYR A 136 15.64 -7.58 -29.33
C TYR A 136 16.83 -8.24 -30.00
N THR A 137 17.60 -7.41 -30.69
CA THR A 137 18.87 -7.73 -31.32
C THR A 137 19.90 -8.05 -30.24
N VAL A 138 20.49 -9.24 -30.35
CA VAL A 138 21.61 -9.72 -29.55
C VAL A 138 22.89 -9.01 -29.97
N THR A 139 23.64 -8.45 -29.03
CA THR A 139 25.12 -8.52 -28.89
C THR A 139 25.49 -7.78 -27.59
N SER A 140 26.51 -8.11 -26.82
CA SER A 140 27.34 -9.30 -26.68
C SER A 140 27.94 -9.18 -25.27
N ARG A 141 27.49 -10.02 -24.33
CA ARG A 141 28.19 -10.66 -23.19
C ARG A 141 29.45 -10.00 -22.56
N PRO A 142 29.74 -10.23 -21.26
CA PRO A 142 29.46 -11.50 -20.55
C PRO A 142 28.76 -11.32 -19.19
N ILE A 143 27.65 -12.00 -18.90
CA ILE A 143 27.57 -13.38 -18.39
C ILE A 143 28.66 -13.76 -17.39
N MET A 144 28.26 -13.93 -16.13
CA MET A 144 28.41 -15.23 -15.49
C MET A 144 27.02 -15.77 -15.16
N ALA A 145 26.77 -16.97 -15.67
CA ALA A 145 25.62 -17.80 -15.40
C ALA A 145 26.03 -18.95 -14.48
N GLU A 146 24.99 -19.65 -14.02
CA GLU A 146 24.94 -21.00 -13.42
C GLU A 146 24.89 -21.04 -11.89
N ARG A 147 23.89 -21.71 -11.28
CA ARG A 147 23.05 -22.86 -11.72
C ARG A 147 21.58 -22.65 -11.30
N HIS A 148 20.58 -22.66 -12.19
CA HIS A 148 19.87 -23.74 -12.91
C HIS A 148 18.82 -24.56 -12.12
N LEU A 149 17.55 -24.30 -12.51
CA LEU A 149 16.36 -25.18 -12.67
C LEU A 149 15.71 -25.75 -11.39
N THR A 150 14.43 -25.45 -11.13
CA THR A 150 13.23 -26.04 -11.78
C THR A 150 12.04 -25.05 -11.65
N LEU A 151 11.46 -24.46 -12.72
CA LEU A 151 10.25 -24.87 -13.47
C LEU A 151 9.11 -25.45 -12.59
N LEU A 152 7.81 -25.13 -12.66
CA LEU A 152 6.98 -24.14 -13.34
C LEU A 152 5.61 -24.16 -12.59
N GLN A 153 4.95 -23.01 -12.57
CA GLN A 153 3.49 -22.83 -12.60
C GLN A 153 2.63 -23.31 -11.42
N GLU A 154 2.11 -22.29 -10.74
CA GLU A 154 0.77 -22.24 -10.15
C GLU A 154 -0.29 -22.99 -10.97
N PRO A 155 -1.37 -23.40 -10.30
CA PRO A 155 -2.61 -22.69 -10.60
C PRO A 155 -3.22 -22.10 -9.34
N ALA A 156 -3.40 -20.79 -9.39
CA ALA A 156 -4.59 -20.05 -8.99
C ALA A 156 -4.82 -19.65 -7.51
N PRO A 157 -5.52 -18.52 -7.28
CA PRO A 157 -5.21 -17.65 -6.16
C PRO A 157 -6.44 -17.25 -5.29
N SER A 158 -6.30 -17.30 -3.96
CA SER A 158 -7.09 -16.49 -2.99
C SER A 158 -6.32 -16.42 -1.66
N PHE A 159 -5.22 -15.65 -1.49
CA PHE A 159 -4.85 -14.30 -1.96
C PHE A 159 -5.69 -13.22 -1.26
N ILE A 160 -5.14 -12.22 -0.57
CA ILE A 160 -3.87 -11.47 -0.76
C ILE A 160 -3.37 -10.96 0.62
N PRO A 161 -2.08 -11.09 1.01
CA PRO A 161 -1.46 -10.12 1.90
C PRO A 161 -1.02 -8.93 1.04
N SER A 162 -1.75 -7.82 1.14
CA SER A 162 -1.29 -6.43 0.98
C SER A 162 -0.07 -6.15 0.06
N ALA A 163 0.04 -6.70 -1.15
CA ALA A 163 1.19 -6.43 -2.01
C ALA A 163 0.89 -6.82 -3.45
N LEU A 164 0.31 -5.88 -4.19
CA LEU A 164 0.39 -5.93 -5.64
C LEU A 164 1.84 -5.61 -6.02
N THR A 165 2.61 -6.64 -6.37
CA THR A 165 4.03 -6.52 -6.72
C THR A 165 4.16 -5.80 -8.06
N VAL A 166 4.56 -4.53 -8.02
CA VAL A 166 5.14 -3.84 -9.18
C VAL A 166 6.60 -4.26 -9.21
N PRO A 167 7.08 -4.98 -10.25
CA PRO A 167 8.50 -5.29 -10.36
C PRO A 167 9.26 -3.98 -10.58
N ILE A 168 10.00 -3.54 -9.57
CA ILE A 168 10.90 -2.40 -9.70
C ILE A 168 12.24 -2.96 -10.18
N THR A 169 12.62 -2.63 -11.41
CA THR A 169 13.85 -3.11 -12.05
C THR A 169 15.11 -2.39 -11.53
N ASP A 170 14.93 -1.22 -10.91
CA ASP A 170 15.94 -0.45 -10.20
C ASP A 170 15.51 -0.30 -8.73
N ASN A 171 16.43 -0.35 -7.76
CA ASN A 171 16.07 -0.32 -6.33
C ASN A 171 15.43 0.99 -5.84
N SER A 172 15.13 1.94 -6.74
CA SER A 172 14.52 3.24 -6.42
C SER A 172 13.68 3.78 -7.58
N VAL A 173 12.46 4.23 -7.30
CA VAL A 173 11.63 4.99 -8.26
C VAL A 173 11.48 6.41 -7.77
N TYR A 174 11.88 7.39 -8.60
CA TYR A 174 11.74 8.81 -8.28
C TYR A 174 10.45 9.38 -8.87
N LEU A 175 9.65 10.06 -8.03
CA LEU A 175 8.40 10.69 -8.42
C LEU A 175 8.54 12.21 -8.26
N PRO A 176 8.79 12.96 -9.35
CA PRO A 176 8.95 14.41 -9.29
C PRO A 176 7.62 15.10 -9.00
N LEU A 177 7.68 16.23 -8.29
CA LEU A 177 6.62 17.22 -8.34
C LEU A 177 6.56 17.73 -9.78
N HIS A 178 5.46 17.51 -10.50
CA HIS A 178 5.29 18.10 -11.83
C HIS A 178 5.13 19.62 -11.67
N SER A 179 6.22 20.37 -11.81
CA SER A 179 6.12 21.83 -11.88
C SER A 179 5.38 22.19 -13.18
N GLU A 180 4.16 22.71 -13.07
CA GLU A 180 3.44 23.25 -14.21
C GLU A 180 4.31 24.30 -14.91
N THR A 181 4.70 23.99 -16.15
CA THR A 181 5.34 24.95 -17.03
C THR A 181 4.23 25.69 -17.78
N THR A 182 4.32 27.02 -17.77
CA THR A 182 3.77 27.94 -18.77
C THR A 182 2.30 28.33 -18.62
N THR A 183 2.09 29.39 -17.85
CA THR A 183 1.05 30.38 -18.05
C THR A 183 1.03 30.83 -19.51
N THR A 184 0.19 30.19 -20.33
CA THR A 184 -0.15 30.74 -21.64
C THR A 184 -1.16 31.84 -21.40
N ILE A 185 -0.69 33.08 -21.47
CA ILE A 185 -1.49 34.30 -21.42
C ILE A 185 -2.49 34.25 -22.59
N ILE A 186 -3.72 33.81 -22.31
CA ILE A 186 -4.87 34.15 -23.15
C ILE A 186 -5.41 35.46 -22.58
N LYS A 187 -5.12 36.55 -23.28
CA LYS A 187 -5.85 37.81 -23.12
C LYS A 187 -7.28 37.58 -23.59
N THR A 188 -8.23 37.50 -22.66
CA THR A 188 -9.63 37.81 -22.95
C THR A 188 -10.28 38.61 -21.83
N THR A 189 -10.87 39.70 -22.28
CA THR A 189 -11.74 40.71 -21.67
C THR A 189 -12.71 40.27 -20.58
N LYS A 190 -12.84 41.15 -19.57
CA LYS A 190 -13.97 41.46 -18.67
C LYS A 190 -15.12 40.44 -18.53
N ALA A 191 -15.37 40.18 -17.24
CA ALA A 191 -16.61 39.68 -16.63
C ALA A 191 -16.90 38.19 -16.82
N ASP A 192 -16.25 37.36 -15.99
CA ASP A 192 -16.97 36.29 -15.31
C ASP A 192 -16.31 35.91 -13.98
N LYS A 193 -17.17 35.37 -13.12
CA LYS A 193 -17.04 35.09 -11.68
C LYS A 193 -15.73 34.44 -11.24
N ILE A 194 -15.38 34.74 -9.99
CA ILE A 194 -14.42 34.03 -9.13
C ILE A 194 -14.72 32.52 -9.19
N VAL A 195 -14.01 31.79 -10.05
CA VAL A 195 -13.93 30.33 -9.97
C VAL A 195 -12.77 30.04 -9.04
N GLY A 196 -13.10 29.56 -7.84
CA GLY A 196 -12.12 29.21 -6.82
C GLY A 196 -11.10 28.23 -7.39
N SER A 197 -9.82 28.61 -7.31
CA SER A 197 -8.70 27.77 -7.68
C SER A 197 -8.66 26.57 -6.74
N CYS A 198 -9.26 25.47 -7.17
CA CYS A 198 -9.17 24.18 -6.52
C CYS A 198 -7.99 23.44 -7.17
N MET A 199 -6.88 23.31 -6.44
CA MET A 199 -5.65 22.70 -6.96
C MET A 199 -5.74 21.17 -6.94
N VAL A 200 -5.07 20.52 -7.89
CA VAL A 200 -5.04 19.06 -8.03
C VAL A 200 -3.91 18.47 -7.19
N LEU A 201 -4.15 17.34 -6.52
CA LEU A 201 -3.06 16.55 -5.96
C LEU A 201 -2.31 15.90 -7.11
N GLN A 202 -1.02 16.18 -7.25
CA GLN A 202 -0.20 15.63 -8.33
C GLN A 202 0.14 14.17 -8.09
N ASP A 203 0.37 13.39 -9.14
CA ASP A 203 0.72 11.97 -9.10
C ASP A 203 1.97 11.70 -8.24
N GLY A 204 1.76 11.28 -6.98
CA GLY A 204 2.82 10.92 -6.04
C GLY A 204 2.88 9.43 -5.75
N MET A 205 3.45 9.07 -4.60
CA MET A 205 3.68 7.68 -4.19
C MET A 205 2.38 6.89 -4.03
N LEU A 206 1.34 7.50 -3.47
CA LEU A 206 0.05 6.84 -3.29
C LEU A 206 -0.60 6.60 -4.65
N HIS A 207 -0.56 7.59 -5.56
CA HIS A 207 -0.99 7.41 -6.95
C HIS A 207 -0.21 6.31 -7.69
N TYR A 208 1.13 6.29 -7.55
CA TYR A 208 1.98 5.28 -8.15
C TYR A 208 1.61 3.87 -7.66
N ILE A 209 1.41 3.70 -6.35
CA ILE A 209 0.97 2.42 -5.76
C ILE A 209 -0.42 2.04 -6.28
N ALA A 210 -1.35 2.99 -6.30
CA ALA A 210 -2.73 2.79 -6.73
C ALA A 210 -2.86 2.37 -8.21
N THR A 211 -1.93 2.79 -9.05
CA THR A 211 -1.91 2.50 -10.50
C THR A 211 -0.95 1.37 -10.86
N SER A 212 -0.34 0.71 -9.87
CA SER A 212 0.68 -0.32 -10.12
C SER A 212 1.84 0.20 -10.98
N GLY A 213 2.30 1.41 -10.69
CA GLY A 213 3.29 2.12 -11.49
C GLY A 213 2.80 2.55 -12.87
N GLY A 214 1.53 2.97 -12.97
CA GLY A 214 0.89 3.39 -14.22
C GLY A 214 0.45 2.24 -15.14
N THR A 215 0.62 0.98 -14.73
CA THR A 215 0.25 -0.19 -15.55
C THR A 215 -1.21 -0.61 -15.42
N LYS A 216 -1.91 -0.12 -14.39
CA LYS A 216 -3.33 -0.38 -14.13
C LYS A 216 -4.10 0.92 -13.88
N PRO A 217 -5.42 0.94 -14.13
CA PRO A 217 -6.28 2.03 -13.66
C PRO A 217 -6.12 2.24 -12.16
N PHE A 218 -6.32 3.49 -11.72
CA PHE A 218 -6.25 3.84 -10.31
C PHE A 218 -7.21 2.97 -9.48
N TRP A 219 -6.66 2.30 -8.48
CA TRP A 219 -7.41 1.62 -7.44
C TRP A 219 -6.93 2.12 -6.09
N ASN A 220 -7.84 2.61 -5.24
CA ASN A 220 -7.48 3.23 -3.97
C ASN A 220 -6.53 2.31 -3.16
N PRO A 221 -5.34 2.81 -2.75
CA PRO A 221 -4.31 1.95 -2.17
C PRO A 221 -4.73 1.40 -0.80
N ILE A 222 -5.66 2.06 -0.10
CA ILE A 222 -6.23 1.56 1.16
C ILE A 222 -7.26 0.46 0.89
N GLU A 223 -8.09 0.62 -0.16
CA GLU A 223 -9.14 -0.35 -0.49
C GLU A 223 -8.61 -1.61 -1.18
N SER A 224 -7.48 -1.51 -1.89
CA SER A 224 -6.73 -2.67 -2.39
C SER A 224 -5.87 -3.35 -1.32
N ASP A 225 -5.87 -2.82 -0.08
CA ASP A 225 -4.96 -3.21 0.98
C ASP A 225 -3.48 -3.07 0.56
N ALA A 226 -3.18 -2.28 -0.47
CA ALA A 226 -1.83 -2.00 -0.91
C ALA A 226 -1.08 -1.12 0.10
N ILE A 227 -1.77 -0.36 0.95
CA ILE A 227 -1.21 0.31 2.14
C ILE A 227 -2.21 0.17 3.29
N ARG A 228 -1.72 0.20 4.52
CA ARG A 228 -2.60 0.24 5.70
C ARG A 228 -2.54 1.60 6.34
N VAL A 229 -3.70 2.15 6.70
CA VAL A 229 -3.80 3.44 7.37
C VAL A 229 -4.50 3.27 8.72
N HIS A 230 -3.95 3.90 9.74
CA HIS A 230 -4.48 3.90 11.09
C HIS A 230 -4.65 5.34 11.57
N CYS A 231 -5.72 5.62 12.32
CA CYS A 231 -5.90 6.91 12.99
C CYS A 231 -6.22 6.67 14.46
N ASN A 232 -5.53 7.38 15.35
CA ASN A 232 -5.73 7.25 16.80
C ASN A 232 -6.94 8.04 17.32
N ALA A 233 -7.45 8.98 16.54
CA ALA A 233 -8.57 9.83 16.92
C ALA A 233 -9.89 9.23 16.39
N PRO A 234 -11.00 9.35 17.13
CA PRO A 234 -12.31 8.92 16.65
C PRO A 234 -12.68 9.63 15.34
N ILE A 235 -13.11 8.89 14.33
CA ILE A 235 -13.53 9.44 13.04
C ILE A 235 -15.00 9.84 13.14
N VAL A 236 -15.32 11.09 12.81
CA VAL A 236 -16.69 11.63 12.87
C VAL A 236 -17.31 11.86 11.48
N LEU A 237 -16.48 11.97 10.44
CA LEU A 237 -16.92 12.09 9.05
C LEU A 237 -15.97 11.35 8.12
N GLY A 238 -16.53 10.69 7.10
CA GLY A 238 -15.77 10.03 6.05
C GLY A 238 -15.13 8.71 6.48
N ARG A 239 -14.14 8.26 5.70
CA ARG A 239 -13.37 7.04 5.93
C ARG A 239 -11.90 7.33 5.69
N LEU A 240 -11.00 6.48 6.20
CA LEU A 240 -9.57 6.63 5.93
C LEU A 240 -9.25 6.51 4.43
N SER A 241 -10.01 5.71 3.67
CA SER A 241 -9.85 5.62 2.21
C SER A 241 -10.08 6.96 1.49
N SER A 242 -10.84 7.88 2.09
CA SER A 242 -11.07 9.23 1.55
C SER A 242 -9.80 10.09 1.50
N LEU A 243 -8.75 9.73 2.25
CA LEU A 243 -7.46 10.43 2.18
C LEU A 243 -6.67 10.09 0.90
N CYS A 244 -6.98 8.99 0.22
CA CYS A 244 -6.24 8.49 -0.92
C CYS A 244 -7.12 8.39 -2.17
N THR A 245 -7.75 9.51 -2.59
CA THR A 245 -8.62 9.55 -3.77
C THR A 245 -7.94 10.23 -4.96
N ALA A 246 -8.12 9.68 -6.17
CA ALA A 246 -7.65 10.27 -7.43
C ALA A 246 -8.53 11.43 -7.94
N VAL A 247 -9.20 12.15 -7.04
CA VAL A 247 -10.12 13.20 -7.46
C VAL A 247 -9.37 14.47 -7.83
N ASP A 248 -9.54 14.83 -9.10
CA ASP A 248 -9.18 16.14 -9.62
C ASP A 248 -10.18 17.17 -9.10
N ALA A 249 -9.74 17.93 -8.11
CA ALA A 249 -10.57 18.90 -7.44
C ALA A 249 -10.90 20.12 -8.32
N SER A 250 -10.16 20.35 -9.42
CA SER A 250 -10.45 21.41 -10.40
C SER A 250 -11.61 21.04 -11.34
N ARG A 251 -11.85 19.74 -11.55
CA ARG A 251 -12.88 19.21 -12.45
C ARG A 251 -14.08 18.61 -11.73
N THR A 252 -14.05 18.60 -10.40
CA THR A 252 -15.04 17.93 -9.55
C THR A 252 -15.88 18.95 -8.80
N SER A 253 -17.21 18.75 -8.81
CA SER A 253 -18.14 19.61 -8.07
C SER A 253 -17.82 19.62 -6.57
N THR A 254 -17.97 20.80 -5.94
CA THR A 254 -17.90 21.01 -4.49
C THR A 254 -18.69 19.97 -3.70
N THR A 255 -19.86 19.56 -4.19
CA THR A 255 -20.69 18.52 -3.55
C THR A 255 -20.03 17.15 -3.49
N VAL A 256 -19.29 16.78 -4.54
CA VAL A 256 -18.57 15.50 -4.61
C VAL A 256 -17.30 15.58 -3.74
N LEU A 257 -16.61 16.72 -3.73
CA LEU A 257 -15.45 16.93 -2.86
C LEU A 257 -15.84 16.86 -1.37
N GLN A 258 -17.00 17.39 -1.01
CA GLN A 258 -17.48 17.35 0.36
C GLN A 258 -17.86 15.94 0.83
N GLN A 259 -18.27 15.06 -0.10
CA GLN A 259 -18.49 13.62 0.19
C GLN A 259 -17.18 12.85 0.41
N GLN A 260 -16.03 13.42 0.05
CA GLN A 260 -14.71 12.83 0.22
C GLN A 260 -13.94 13.44 1.40
N CYS A 261 -14.60 14.22 2.25
CA CYS A 261 -13.98 14.74 3.46
C CYS A 261 -13.82 13.63 4.49
N PHE A 262 -12.62 13.55 5.06
CA PHE A 262 -12.29 12.82 6.27
C PHE A 262 -12.16 13.82 7.43
N ARG A 263 -12.85 13.56 8.54
CA ARG A 263 -12.77 14.38 9.75
C ARG A 263 -12.69 13.53 11.01
N THR A 264 -11.78 13.86 11.91
CA THR A 264 -11.73 13.31 13.27
C THR A 264 -12.58 14.14 14.25
N ALA A 265 -12.91 13.57 15.40
CA ALA A 265 -13.28 14.35 16.58
C ALA A 265 -12.09 15.26 16.98
N SER A 266 -12.37 16.33 17.73
CA SER A 266 -11.31 17.13 18.34
C SER A 266 -10.53 16.24 19.32
N PHE A 267 -9.26 15.97 19.00
CA PHE A 267 -8.41 15.08 19.77
C PHE A 267 -6.97 15.58 19.75
N GLU A 268 -6.44 15.96 20.91
CA GLU A 268 -5.06 16.42 21.00
C GLU A 268 -4.09 15.35 20.51
N LYS A 269 -3.10 15.75 19.71
CA LYS A 269 -2.15 14.83 19.06
C LYS A 269 -2.86 13.75 18.22
N ALA A 270 -4.00 14.11 17.61
CA ALA A 270 -4.59 13.30 16.56
C ALA A 270 -3.53 13.00 15.50
N ARG A 271 -3.52 11.75 15.06
CA ARG A 271 -2.47 11.18 14.22
C ARG A 271 -3.05 10.24 13.20
N ILE A 272 -2.58 10.36 11.97
CA ILE A 272 -2.83 9.42 10.87
C ILE A 272 -1.49 8.78 10.50
N GLU A 273 -1.43 7.45 10.57
CA GLU A 273 -0.24 6.65 10.28
C GLU A 273 -0.47 5.83 9.01
N PHE A 274 0.51 5.86 8.11
CA PHE A 274 0.55 5.10 6.87
C PHE A 274 1.63 4.02 6.99
N ASP A 275 1.26 2.76 6.73
CA ASP A 275 2.17 1.61 6.64
C ASP A 275 2.26 1.16 5.18
N PHE A 276 3.46 1.32 4.60
CA PHE A 276 3.76 0.94 3.22
C PHE A 276 4.11 -0.55 3.07
N GLY A 277 4.07 -1.33 4.16
CA GLY A 277 4.34 -2.76 4.19
C GLY A 277 5.83 -3.10 4.20
N ASP A 278 6.15 -4.40 4.26
CA ASP A 278 7.52 -4.87 4.47
C ASP A 278 8.47 -4.65 3.29
N ARG A 279 7.91 -4.43 2.10
CA ARG A 279 8.64 -4.40 0.82
C ARG A 279 8.84 -3.00 0.25
N ARG A 280 8.29 -1.96 0.87
CA ARG A 280 8.39 -0.58 0.39
C ARG A 280 8.79 0.33 1.51
N TRP A 281 9.90 1.00 1.31
CA TRP A 281 10.35 2.10 2.16
C TRP A 281 10.28 3.39 1.37
N VAL A 282 10.02 4.48 2.07
CA VAL A 282 9.71 5.78 1.49
C VAL A 282 10.76 6.79 1.91
N ASP A 283 11.53 7.30 0.95
CA ASP A 283 12.34 8.51 1.09
C ASP A 283 11.47 9.70 0.68
N CYS A 284 10.80 10.31 1.67
CA CYS A 284 9.85 11.39 1.44
C CYS A 284 10.59 12.74 1.30
N THR A 285 10.38 13.44 0.18
CA THR A 285 11.00 14.75 -0.11
C THR A 285 10.01 15.90 -0.07
N ALA A 286 8.73 15.62 -0.22
CA ALA A 286 7.66 16.58 -0.07
C ALA A 286 6.34 15.83 0.18
N TYR A 287 5.33 16.56 0.61
CA TYR A 287 3.97 16.05 0.72
C TYR A 287 2.97 17.13 0.35
N ALA A 288 1.78 16.71 -0.06
CA ALA A 288 0.65 17.59 -0.31
C ALA A 288 -0.54 17.18 0.55
N LEU A 289 -1.25 18.19 1.05
CA LEU A 289 -2.47 18.06 1.83
C LEU A 289 -3.58 18.81 1.11
N ARG A 290 -4.74 18.16 0.93
CA ARG A 290 -5.94 18.81 0.42
C ARG A 290 -6.90 19.08 1.57
N HIS A 291 -7.30 20.34 1.72
CA HIS A 291 -8.22 20.77 2.75
C HIS A 291 -9.57 20.04 2.63
N GLY A 292 -10.16 19.66 3.77
CA GLY A 292 -11.41 18.90 3.82
C GLY A 292 -12.69 19.73 3.66
N HIS A 293 -12.60 21.06 3.68
CA HIS A 293 -13.76 21.93 3.76
C HIS A 293 -13.79 23.03 2.68
N ALA A 294 -14.98 23.55 2.39
CA ALA A 294 -15.20 24.64 1.43
C ALA A 294 -14.81 26.03 1.98
N SER A 295 -14.44 26.12 3.24
CA SER A 295 -14.03 27.34 3.93
C SER A 295 -12.86 27.02 4.85
N GLU A 296 -12.32 28.03 5.54
CA GLU A 296 -11.21 27.86 6.51
C GLU A 296 -11.55 26.97 7.71
N HIS A 297 -12.81 26.58 7.91
CA HIS A 297 -13.24 25.72 9.02
C HIS A 297 -12.34 24.49 9.17
N ALA A 298 -11.83 24.27 10.39
CA ALA A 298 -10.96 23.15 10.76
C ALA A 298 -9.72 22.96 9.85
N ALA A 299 -9.28 24.00 9.15
CA ALA A 299 -8.03 23.94 8.39
C ALA A 299 -6.86 23.70 9.35
N LEU A 300 -5.99 22.76 9.01
CA LEU A 300 -4.81 22.46 9.83
C LEU A 300 -3.92 23.71 9.90
N ARG A 301 -3.42 24.01 11.11
CA ARG A 301 -2.51 25.14 11.37
C ARG A 301 -1.17 24.68 11.92
N SER A 302 -1.16 23.68 12.78
CA SER A 302 0.08 23.17 13.39
C SER A 302 0.12 21.65 13.36
N TRP A 303 1.08 21.10 12.62
CA TRP A 303 1.26 19.66 12.47
C TRP A 303 2.72 19.33 12.22
N ARG A 304 3.05 18.05 12.32
CA ARG A 304 4.34 17.51 11.92
C ARG A 304 4.14 16.25 11.08
N LEU A 305 5.02 16.07 10.10
CA LEU A 305 5.17 14.83 9.39
C LEU A 305 6.30 14.02 10.03
N LEU A 306 6.04 12.75 10.32
CA LEU A 306 6.94 11.84 11.00
C LEU A 306 7.29 10.65 10.10
N GLY A 307 8.52 10.15 10.20
CA GLY A 307 8.98 8.92 9.54
C GLY A 307 9.47 7.91 10.56
N SER A 308 9.15 6.63 10.39
CA SER A 308 9.63 5.54 11.24
C SER A 308 9.94 4.27 10.46
N ARG A 309 10.88 3.48 10.97
CA ARG A 309 11.21 2.15 10.47
C ARG A 309 10.53 1.03 11.27
N ASP A 310 10.12 1.31 12.51
CA ASP A 310 9.73 0.30 13.51
C ASP A 310 8.48 0.66 14.35
N LYS A 311 7.81 1.77 14.03
CA LYS A 311 6.70 2.38 14.80
C LYS A 311 7.04 2.84 16.22
N SER A 312 8.25 2.62 16.72
CA SER A 312 8.67 2.96 18.07
C SER A 312 9.50 4.24 18.08
N HIS A 313 10.42 4.36 17.13
CA HIS A 313 11.29 5.51 16.96
C HIS A 313 10.85 6.32 15.73
N TRP A 314 10.62 7.63 15.94
CA TRP A 314 10.10 8.52 14.92
C TRP A 314 11.04 9.70 14.70
N VAL A 315 11.35 9.97 13.43
CA VAL A 315 12.11 11.13 12.96
C VAL A 315 11.11 12.19 12.51
N VAL A 316 11.33 13.45 12.87
CA VAL A 316 10.51 14.56 12.36
C VAL A 316 10.99 14.91 10.96
N LEU A 317 10.14 14.66 9.95
CA LEU A 317 10.42 14.96 8.55
C LEU A 317 10.17 16.43 8.23
N ASP A 318 9.07 16.96 8.76
CA ASP A 318 8.70 18.38 8.63
C ASP A 318 7.84 18.79 9.82
N GLU A 319 7.89 20.08 10.17
CA GLU A 319 7.04 20.66 11.20
C GLU A 319 6.51 22.03 10.77
N GLN A 320 5.19 22.11 10.69
CA GLN A 320 4.47 23.32 10.35
C GLN A 320 3.85 23.90 11.62
N ARG A 321 4.05 25.20 11.86
CA ARG A 321 3.56 25.91 13.05
C ARG A 321 2.77 27.13 12.62
N ARG A 322 1.49 27.21 13.03
CA ARG A 322 0.57 28.32 12.69
C ARG A 322 0.56 28.64 11.17
N ASN A 323 0.64 27.60 10.35
CA ASN A 323 0.68 27.68 8.91
C ASN A 323 -0.72 27.95 8.35
N ASN A 324 -0.87 28.99 7.53
CA ASN A 324 -2.15 29.43 6.97
C ASN A 324 -2.34 29.04 5.49
N THR A 325 -1.54 28.11 4.97
CA THR A 325 -1.61 27.66 3.57
C THR A 325 -2.93 26.94 3.28
N LEU A 326 -3.43 26.13 4.22
CA LEU A 326 -4.71 25.42 4.07
C LEU A 326 -5.89 26.30 4.53
N GLY A 327 -7.04 26.17 3.86
CA GLY A 327 -8.25 26.93 4.13
C GLY A 327 -8.34 28.29 3.41
N ALA A 328 -7.35 28.65 2.57
CA ALA A 328 -7.32 29.91 1.84
C ALA A 328 -8.34 29.97 0.68
N SER A 329 -8.70 28.82 0.12
CA SER A 329 -9.79 28.65 -0.84
C SER A 329 -10.48 27.30 -0.62
N PRO A 330 -11.71 27.09 -1.14
CA PRO A 330 -12.43 25.83 -0.98
C PRO A 330 -11.58 24.63 -1.42
N PHE A 331 -11.41 23.64 -0.54
CA PHE A 331 -10.67 22.40 -0.80
C PHE A 331 -9.25 22.59 -1.37
N ASN A 332 -8.58 23.70 -1.03
CA ASN A 332 -7.27 24.00 -1.57
C ASN A 332 -6.22 22.96 -1.18
N VAL A 333 -5.21 22.80 -2.03
CA VAL A 333 -4.05 21.95 -1.78
C VAL A 333 -2.89 22.81 -1.30
N GLY A 334 -2.24 22.38 -0.21
CA GLY A 334 -0.95 22.90 0.23
C GLY A 334 0.13 21.86 -0.02
N THR A 335 1.28 22.29 -0.56
CA THR A 335 2.45 21.45 -0.79
C THR A 335 3.62 21.93 0.05
N PHE A 336 4.32 21.00 0.69
CA PHE A 336 5.36 21.28 1.68
C PHE A 336 6.60 20.46 1.35
N ASN A 337 7.74 21.14 1.21
CA ASN A 337 9.04 20.51 0.94
C ASN A 337 9.71 20.10 2.26
N ILE A 338 10.38 18.96 2.24
CA ILE A 338 11.11 18.41 3.39
C ILE A 338 12.59 18.79 3.28
N ASP A 339 13.15 19.33 4.36
CA ASP A 339 14.58 19.59 4.48
C ASP A 339 15.33 18.28 4.73
N ARG A 340 15.89 17.72 3.64
CA ARG A 340 16.60 16.44 3.66
C ARG A 340 17.83 16.45 4.57
N GLU A 341 18.50 17.58 4.75
CA GLU A 341 19.70 17.68 5.57
C GLU A 341 19.31 17.56 7.06
N CYS A 342 18.27 18.28 7.48
CA CYS A 342 17.72 18.19 8.83
C CYS A 342 17.21 16.78 9.16
N VAL A 343 16.54 16.11 8.21
CA VAL A 343 16.09 14.72 8.39
C VAL A 343 17.26 13.76 8.55
N PHE A 344 18.32 13.92 7.74
CA PHE A 344 19.50 13.07 7.79
C PHE A 344 20.23 13.16 9.14
N ASP A 345 20.40 14.36 9.67
CA ASP A 345 21.05 14.57 10.97
C ASP A 345 20.27 13.90 12.11
N GLN A 346 18.94 14.04 12.12
CA GLN A 346 18.09 13.37 13.11
C GLN A 346 18.12 11.85 12.98
N ALA A 347 17.98 11.34 11.75
CA ALA A 347 17.97 9.91 11.48
C ALA A 347 19.31 9.26 11.88
N ARG A 348 20.43 9.95 11.67
CA ARG A 348 21.76 9.49 12.10
C ARG A 348 21.84 9.32 13.62
N VAL A 349 21.28 10.25 14.40
CA VAL A 349 21.29 10.17 15.88
C VAL A 349 20.42 9.03 16.38
N ILE A 350 19.23 8.84 15.79
CA ILE A 350 18.28 7.82 16.24
C ILE A 350 18.75 6.42 15.82
N TRP A 351 19.23 6.26 14.59
CA TRP A 351 19.52 4.95 13.99
C TRP A 351 21.00 4.59 13.91
N HIS A 352 21.89 5.46 14.39
CA HIS A 352 23.34 5.23 14.40
C HIS A 352 23.93 4.86 13.02
N CYS A 353 23.39 5.42 11.94
CA CYS A 353 23.90 5.19 10.58
C CYS A 353 25.30 5.81 10.39
N GLY A 354 26.25 5.07 9.82
CA GLY A 354 27.61 5.54 9.55
C GLY A 354 27.67 6.63 8.46
N THR A 355 28.76 7.41 8.43
CA THR A 355 28.96 8.55 7.51
C THR A 355 29.16 8.17 6.04
N ALA A 356 29.29 6.88 5.73
CA ALA A 356 29.64 6.39 4.38
C ALA A 356 28.44 5.81 3.60
N ASP A 357 27.31 5.53 4.25
CA ASP A 357 26.10 5.09 3.55
C ASP A 357 25.28 6.29 3.09
N THR A 358 25.71 6.90 1.99
CA THR A 358 24.83 7.74 1.17
C THR A 358 23.74 6.85 0.56
N ALA A 359 22.69 6.52 1.33
CA ALA A 359 21.54 5.81 0.77
C ALA A 359 20.32 5.93 1.70
N PHE A 360 19.60 7.03 1.55
CA PHE A 360 18.17 7.19 1.87
C PHE A 360 17.76 7.25 3.36
N CYS A 361 17.15 8.38 3.75
CA CYS A 361 16.27 8.45 4.92
C CYS A 361 14.92 7.82 4.56
N ALA A 362 14.95 6.52 4.28
CA ALA A 362 13.77 5.78 3.90
C ALA A 362 13.06 5.23 5.15
N PHE A 363 11.74 5.33 5.14
CA PHE A 363 10.88 4.94 6.25
C PHE A 363 9.78 3.99 5.75
N ARG A 364 9.47 2.96 6.52
CA ARG A 364 8.30 2.11 6.24
C ARG A 364 6.99 2.81 6.63
N TYR A 365 7.05 3.61 7.68
CA TYR A 365 5.89 4.28 8.25
C TYR A 365 6.02 5.78 8.10
N LEU A 366 4.98 6.43 7.60
CA LEU A 366 4.83 7.88 7.67
C LEU A 366 3.64 8.22 8.57
N ALA A 367 3.69 9.37 9.25
CA ALA A 367 2.54 9.82 10.01
C ALA A 367 2.38 11.33 10.02
N LEU A 368 1.15 11.80 9.86
CA LEU A 368 0.75 13.18 10.07
C LEU A 368 0.19 13.31 11.49
N GLU A 369 0.77 14.19 12.31
CA GLU A 369 0.33 14.39 13.70
C GLU A 369 0.09 15.88 13.98
N LEU A 370 -1.03 16.21 14.64
CA LEU A 370 -1.29 17.56 15.11
C LEU A 370 -0.35 17.96 16.26
N THR A 371 0.23 19.15 16.15
CA THR A 371 1.09 19.75 17.19
C THR A 371 0.48 20.98 17.86
N GLY A 372 -0.72 21.37 17.42
CA GLY A 372 -1.50 22.46 18.00
C GLY A 372 -2.89 22.52 17.37
N PRO A 373 -3.67 23.55 17.73
CA PRO A 373 -5.05 23.68 17.26
C PRO A 373 -5.12 24.00 15.77
N ASP A 374 -6.27 23.68 15.17
CA ASP A 374 -6.72 24.04 13.82
C ASP A 374 -7.20 25.51 13.76
N ALA A 375 -7.74 25.91 12.62
CA ALA A 375 -8.21 27.29 12.38
C ALA A 375 -9.38 27.73 13.28
N VAL A 376 -10.13 26.80 13.89
CA VAL A 376 -11.23 27.13 14.81
C VAL A 376 -10.84 26.98 16.28
N GLY A 377 -9.57 26.67 16.57
CA GLY A 377 -9.05 26.54 17.93
C GLY A 377 -9.19 25.13 18.53
N GLU A 378 -9.60 24.16 17.73
CA GLU A 378 -9.83 22.76 18.14
C GLU A 378 -8.75 21.83 17.56
N HIS A 379 -8.83 20.52 17.79
CA HIS A 379 -7.81 19.57 17.33
C HIS A 379 -8.39 18.56 16.33
N HIS A 380 -9.04 19.05 15.28
CA HIS A 380 -9.56 18.19 14.21
C HIS A 380 -8.49 17.97 13.14
N ILE A 381 -8.44 16.75 12.58
CA ILE A 381 -7.85 16.53 11.26
C ILE A 381 -9.00 16.52 10.27
N GLU A 382 -9.13 17.58 9.47
CA GLU A 382 -10.13 17.68 8.40
C GLU A 382 -9.44 17.80 7.02
N LEU A 383 -9.35 16.68 6.31
CA LEU A 383 -8.65 16.57 5.02
C LEU A 383 -9.54 15.86 4.01
N SER A 384 -9.42 16.22 2.74
CA SER A 384 -10.09 15.49 1.65
C SER A 384 -9.11 14.72 0.78
N GLY A 385 -7.81 14.79 1.05
CA GLY A 385 -6.78 14.05 0.32
C GLY A 385 -5.37 14.35 0.84
N MET A 386 -4.47 13.41 0.60
CA MET A 386 -3.05 13.51 0.95
C MET A 386 -2.23 12.78 -0.11
N GLU A 387 -1.02 13.27 -0.36
CA GLU A 387 -0.07 12.63 -1.27
C GLU A 387 1.37 12.84 -0.79
N PHE A 388 2.25 11.87 -1.05
CA PHE A 388 3.66 11.91 -0.70
C PHE A 388 4.53 11.90 -1.97
N TYR A 389 5.64 12.62 -1.95
CA TYR A 389 6.58 12.72 -3.06
C TYR A 389 7.98 12.32 -2.62
N GLY A 390 8.82 11.90 -3.57
CA GLY A 390 10.18 11.42 -3.33
C GLY A 390 10.45 10.08 -3.99
N ALA A 391 11.09 9.15 -3.26
CA ALA A 391 11.44 7.84 -3.80
C ALA A 391 10.87 6.64 -3.01
N LEU A 392 10.38 5.64 -3.74
CA LEU A 392 10.10 4.30 -3.19
C LEU A 392 11.35 3.44 -3.32
N VAL A 393 11.82 2.92 -2.20
CA VAL A 393 13.03 2.10 -2.07
C VAL A 393 12.62 0.68 -1.67
N ASN A 394 13.17 -0.33 -2.34
CA ASN A 394 12.91 -1.73 -2.02
C ASN A 394 13.88 -2.22 -0.92
N THR A 395 13.40 -3.08 -0.02
CA THR A 395 14.18 -3.66 1.09
C THR A 395 15.07 -4.83 0.69
N VAL A 396 15.01 -5.29 -0.57
CA VAL A 396 15.85 -6.38 -1.10
C VAL A 396 17.28 -5.88 -1.40
N MET A 397 17.89 -5.19 -0.44
CA MET A 397 19.33 -5.14 -0.33
C MET A 397 19.69 -6.30 0.60
N ASP A 398 20.23 -7.38 0.03
CA ASP A 398 20.90 -8.43 0.79
C ASP A 398 21.93 -7.75 1.70
N TYR A 399 21.63 -7.64 2.99
CA TYR A 399 22.65 -7.50 4.01
C TYR A 399 23.44 -8.80 3.96
N LYS A 400 24.48 -8.84 3.12
CA LYS A 400 25.58 -9.77 3.31
C LYS A 400 26.14 -9.43 4.69
N SER A 401 25.78 -10.27 5.65
CA SER A 401 26.43 -10.37 6.95
C SER A 401 27.93 -10.48 6.71
N GLY A 402 28.63 -9.37 6.97
CA GLY A 402 30.07 -9.33 7.14
C GLY A 402 30.46 -9.75 8.54
#